data_AF-B4E480-F1
#
_entry.id   AF-B4E480-F1
#
_cell.length_a   1.000
_cell.length_b   1.000
_cell.length_c   1.000
_cell.angle_alpha   90.00
_cell.angle_beta   90.00
_cell.angle_gamma   90.00
#
_symmetry.space_group_name_H-M   'P 1'
#
loop_
_entity.id
_entity.type
_entity.pdbx_description
1 polymer ?
#
loop_
_entity_poly.entity_id
_entity_poly.type
_entity_poly.pdbx_seq_one_letter_code
_entity_poly.pdbx_strand_id
1 'polypeptide(L)'
;RTTPSYVAFTETERLIGDAAKNQVAMNPNNTVFDAKRLIGRKFVDSAVQSDMKHWSFDVINDGGKPKVQVEYKGEQKTFFAEEISSMVLVKMKLTAEAFLGKTVKDAVI
;
A
#
# COMPACT_ATOMS: atom_id res chain seq x y z
N ARG A 1 -13.00 2.20 16.14
CA ARG A 1 -13.00 1.31 14.94
C ARG A 1 -11.72 1.60 14.15
N THR A 2 -11.14 0.61 13.48
CA THR A 2 -9.85 0.71 12.77
C THR A 2 -10.01 0.21 11.34
N THR A 3 -9.17 0.68 10.42
CA THR A 3 -9.08 0.15 9.04
C THR A 3 -7.68 -0.38 8.80
N PRO A 4 -7.52 -1.62 8.28
CA PRO A 4 -6.21 -2.16 7.96
C PRO A 4 -5.45 -1.30 6.93
N SER A 5 -4.14 -1.17 7.09
CA SER A 5 -3.28 -0.49 6.12
C SER A 5 -2.87 -1.44 4.98
N TYR A 6 -3.87 -1.91 4.23
CA TYR A 6 -3.71 -2.84 3.11
C TYR A 6 -4.18 -2.16 1.81
N VAL A 7 -3.45 -2.38 0.73
CA VAL A 7 -3.82 -1.98 -0.62
C VAL A 7 -3.65 -3.17 -1.54
N ALA A 8 -4.71 -3.59 -2.21
CA ALA A 8 -4.66 -4.67 -3.18
C ALA A 8 -4.99 -4.16 -4.58
N PHE A 9 -4.27 -4.70 -5.56
CA PHE A 9 -4.43 -4.39 -6.97
C PHE A 9 -5.02 -5.60 -7.69
N THR A 10 -6.08 -5.36 -8.45
CA THR A 10 -6.76 -6.40 -9.25
C THR A 10 -6.76 -6.00 -10.73
N GLU A 11 -7.29 -6.86 -11.59
CA GLU A 11 -7.45 -6.55 -13.01
C GLU A 11 -8.42 -5.37 -13.27
N THR A 12 -9.31 -5.09 -12.32
CA THR A 12 -10.40 -4.12 -12.50
C THR A 12 -10.23 -2.89 -11.63
N GLU A 13 -9.79 -3.07 -10.39
CA GLU A 13 -9.85 -2.03 -9.37
C GLU A 13 -8.73 -2.12 -8.34
N ARG A 14 -8.68 -1.08 -7.49
CA ARG A 14 -7.77 -1.02 -6.35
C ARG A 14 -8.60 -1.07 -5.07
N LEU A 15 -8.39 -2.11 -4.29
CA LEU A 15 -9.04 -2.32 -3.00
C LEU A 15 -8.18 -1.74 -1.88
N ILE A 16 -8.80 -1.16 -0.86
CA ILE A 16 -8.09 -0.54 0.28
C ILE A 16 -8.81 -0.90 1.58
N GLY A 17 -8.04 -1.22 2.62
CA GLY A 17 -8.58 -1.53 3.93
C GLY A 17 -9.07 -2.97 4.05
N ASP A 18 -10.23 -3.15 4.67
CA ASP A 18 -10.80 -4.48 4.92
C ASP A 18 -10.99 -5.29 3.63
N ALA A 19 -11.43 -4.64 2.55
CA ALA A 19 -11.59 -5.30 1.24
C ALA A 19 -10.26 -5.88 0.72
N ALA A 20 -9.15 -5.15 0.87
CA ALA A 20 -7.83 -5.63 0.45
C ALA A 20 -7.35 -6.78 1.36
N LYS A 21 -7.52 -6.64 2.68
CA LYS A 21 -7.10 -7.66 3.66
C LYS A 21 -7.86 -8.97 3.48
N ASN A 22 -9.16 -8.92 3.18
CA ASN A 22 -10.00 -10.11 3.08
C ASN A 22 -9.62 -11.01 1.88
N GLN A 23 -9.06 -10.43 0.81
CA GLN A 23 -8.67 -11.18 -0.39
C GLN A 23 -7.16 -11.50 -0.46
N VAL A 24 -6.38 -11.20 0.59
CA VAL A 24 -4.93 -11.44 0.61
C VAL A 24 -4.56 -12.90 0.33
N ALA A 25 -5.37 -13.85 0.78
CA ALA A 25 -5.11 -15.27 0.56
C ALA A 25 -5.30 -15.68 -0.92
N MET A 26 -6.14 -14.97 -1.68
CA MET A 26 -6.41 -15.24 -3.10
C MET A 26 -5.48 -14.46 -4.03
N ASN A 27 -4.99 -13.30 -3.59
CA ASN A 27 -4.16 -12.41 -4.39
C ASN A 27 -2.94 -11.88 -3.58
N PRO A 28 -2.09 -12.77 -3.05
CA PRO A 28 -1.06 -12.39 -2.08
C PRO A 28 0.02 -11.49 -2.68
N ASN A 29 0.39 -11.70 -3.95
CA ASN A 29 1.49 -10.99 -4.59
C ASN A 29 1.13 -9.54 -4.96
N ASN A 30 -0.17 -9.26 -5.16
CA ASN A 30 -0.65 -7.91 -5.48
C ASN A 30 -1.35 -7.25 -4.29
N THR A 31 -1.21 -7.82 -3.08
CA THR A 31 -1.75 -7.24 -1.85
C THR A 31 -0.62 -6.72 -0.97
N VAL A 32 -0.48 -5.41 -0.97
CA VAL A 32 0.59 -4.70 -0.27
C VAL A 32 0.13 -4.35 1.14
N PHE A 33 1.00 -4.65 2.11
CA PHE A 33 0.87 -4.27 3.51
C PHE A 33 2.24 -3.83 4.04
N ASP A 34 2.29 -3.31 5.26
CA ASP A 34 3.55 -2.90 5.90
C ASP A 34 4.38 -1.87 5.12
N ALA A 35 3.78 -1.12 4.19
CA ALA A 35 4.46 -0.07 3.42
C ALA A 35 5.19 0.96 4.30
N LYS A 36 4.72 1.20 5.54
CA LYS A 36 5.38 2.06 6.53
C LYS A 36 6.82 1.62 6.86
N ARG A 37 7.14 0.32 6.73
CA ARG A 37 8.49 -0.21 6.96
C ARG A 37 9.47 0.23 5.88
N LEU A 38 8.98 0.55 4.67
CA LEU A 38 9.76 0.98 3.51
C LEU A 38 9.94 2.50 3.43
N ILE A 39 9.04 3.29 4.02
CA ILE A 39 9.08 4.76 3.93
C ILE A 39 10.41 5.31 4.46
N GLY A 40 11.05 6.15 3.65
CA GLY A 40 12.29 6.84 4.02
C GLY A 40 13.54 5.95 4.06
N ARG A 41 13.43 4.67 3.71
CA ARG A 41 14.55 3.72 3.69
C ARG A 41 15.20 3.61 2.32
N LYS A 42 16.43 3.13 2.30
CA LYS A 42 17.11 2.71 1.06
C LYS A 42 16.85 1.23 0.81
N PHE A 43 16.84 0.84 -0.46
CA PHE A 43 16.62 -0.56 -0.83
C PHE A 43 17.63 -1.49 -0.16
N VAL A 44 18.88 -1.06 -0.06
CA VAL A 44 20.00 -1.84 0.50
C VAL A 44 20.03 -1.90 2.04
N ASP A 45 19.12 -1.20 2.73
CA ASP A 45 19.08 -1.25 4.19
C ASP A 45 18.82 -2.67 4.67
N SER A 46 19.57 -3.14 5.67
CA SER A 46 19.48 -4.52 6.19
C SER A 46 18.06 -4.87 6.68
N ALA A 47 17.36 -3.90 7.26
CA ALA A 47 15.96 -4.05 7.65
C ALA A 47 15.04 -4.31 6.45
N VAL A 48 15.21 -3.57 5.34
CA VAL A 48 14.43 -3.77 4.10
C VAL A 48 14.72 -5.16 3.53
N GLN A 49 15.99 -5.54 3.43
CA GLN A 49 16.41 -6.84 2.92
C GLN A 49 15.91 -8.02 3.78
N SER A 50 15.79 -7.82 5.09
CA SER A 50 15.20 -8.81 6.00
C SER A 50 13.69 -8.90 5.85
N ASP A 51 13.00 -7.74 5.85
CA ASP A 51 11.53 -7.69 5.77
C ASP A 51 11.01 -8.25 4.43
N MET A 52 11.72 -8.01 3.32
CA MET A 52 11.40 -8.56 1.99
C MET A 52 11.28 -10.08 1.96
N LYS A 53 11.96 -10.81 2.84
CA LYS A 53 11.89 -12.28 2.91
C LYS A 53 10.55 -12.79 3.47
N HIS A 54 9.77 -11.90 4.08
CA HIS A 54 8.51 -12.23 4.75
C HIS A 54 7.29 -11.68 4.01
N TRP A 55 7.49 -10.86 2.97
CA TRP A 55 6.41 -10.34 2.15
C TRP A 55 6.13 -11.25 0.96
N SER A 56 4.86 -11.31 0.57
CA SER A 56 4.39 -12.03 -0.62
C SER A 56 4.52 -11.21 -1.91
N PHE A 57 4.69 -9.90 -1.80
CA PHE A 57 4.81 -8.99 -2.93
C PHE A 57 6.27 -8.62 -3.20
N ASP A 58 6.58 -8.28 -4.44
CA ASP A 58 7.94 -7.93 -4.85
C ASP A 58 8.30 -6.50 -4.47
N VAL A 59 9.54 -6.30 -4.07
CA VAL A 59 10.15 -4.99 -3.87
C VAL A 59 11.38 -4.90 -4.76
N ILE A 60 11.43 -3.86 -5.59
CA ILE A 60 12.52 -3.61 -6.54
C ILE A 60 13.33 -2.39 -6.13
N ASN A 61 14.56 -2.32 -6.65
CA ASN A 61 15.44 -1.17 -6.47
C ASN A 61 15.27 -0.18 -7.64
N ASP A 62 14.85 1.04 -7.33
CA ASP A 62 14.81 2.15 -8.28
C ASP A 62 15.70 3.29 -7.80
N GLY A 63 16.90 3.42 -8.39
CA GLY A 63 17.85 4.47 -8.02
C GLY A 63 18.27 4.45 -6.54
N GLY A 64 18.29 3.28 -5.89
CA GLY A 64 18.60 3.12 -4.47
C GLY A 64 17.38 3.18 -3.53
N LYS A 65 16.18 3.51 -4.06
CA LYS A 65 14.93 3.56 -3.29
C LYS A 65 14.11 2.28 -3.54
N PRO A 66 13.47 1.72 -2.50
CA PRO A 66 12.59 0.57 -2.67
C PRO A 66 11.27 0.99 -3.31
N LYS A 67 10.82 0.25 -4.32
CA LYS A 67 9.47 0.32 -4.88
C LYS A 67 8.78 -1.02 -4.77
N VAL A 68 7.50 -1.02 -4.44
CA VAL A 68 6.68 -2.22 -4.51
C VAL A 68 6.28 -2.44 -5.97
N GLN A 69 6.40 -3.68 -6.46
CA GLN A 69 5.98 -4.09 -7.79
C GLN A 69 4.74 -4.98 -7.69
N VAL A 70 3.73 -4.68 -8.50
CA VAL A 70 2.45 -5.42 -8.55
C VAL A 70 1.96 -5.49 -9.98
N GLU A 71 1.07 -6.43 -10.26
CA GLU A 71 0.25 -6.44 -11.46
C GLU A 71 -1.07 -5.71 -11.20
N TYR A 72 -1.38 -4.74 -12.05
CA TYR A 72 -2.61 -3.97 -11.96
C TYR A 72 -3.17 -3.72 -13.36
N LYS A 73 -4.42 -4.14 -13.59
CA LYS A 73 -5.07 -4.04 -14.91
C LYS A 73 -4.28 -4.70 -16.05
N GLY A 74 -3.67 -5.86 -15.77
CA GLY A 74 -2.87 -6.62 -16.73
C GLY A 74 -1.51 -6.00 -17.06
N GLU A 75 -1.11 -4.95 -16.35
CA GLU A 75 0.19 -4.30 -16.53
C GLU A 75 1.00 -4.34 -15.24
N GLN A 76 2.32 -4.54 -15.37
CA GLN A 76 3.23 -4.39 -14.25
C GLN A 76 3.34 -2.91 -13.86
N LYS A 77 3.03 -2.60 -12.61
CA LYS A 77 3.14 -1.26 -12.03
C LYS A 77 4.09 -1.29 -10.85
N THR A 78 4.72 -0.14 -10.62
CA THR A 78 5.61 0.06 -9.48
C THR A 78 5.18 1.29 -8.72
N PHE A 79 5.24 1.22 -7.40
CA PHE A 79 4.82 2.30 -6.51
C PHE A 79 5.85 2.50 -5.41
N PHE A 80 6.12 3.76 -5.08
CA PHE A 80 6.83 4.09 -3.86
C PHE A 80 5.96 3.81 -2.62
N ALA A 81 6.61 3.63 -1.48
CA ALA A 81 5.93 3.33 -0.22
C ALA A 81 5.00 4.48 0.24
N GLU A 82 5.38 5.73 -0.06
CA GLU A 82 4.57 6.93 0.14
C GLU A 82 3.31 6.94 -0.72
N GLU A 83 3.35 6.43 -1.95
CA GLU A 83 2.18 6.32 -2.82
C GLU A 83 1.20 5.31 -2.24
N ILE A 84 1.67 4.12 -1.81
CA ILE A 84 0.82 3.12 -1.14
C ILE A 84 0.18 3.70 0.13
N SER A 85 0.97 4.43 0.94
CA SER A 85 0.46 5.05 2.16
C SER A 85 -0.55 6.16 1.87
N SER A 86 -0.36 6.93 0.80
CA SER A 86 -1.32 7.94 0.35
C SER A 86 -2.67 7.33 -0.02
N MET A 87 -2.69 6.13 -0.61
CA MET A 87 -3.94 5.43 -0.96
C MET A 87 -4.72 5.09 0.32
N VAL A 88 -4.03 4.63 1.36
CA VAL A 88 -4.64 4.39 2.68
C VAL A 88 -5.17 5.70 3.28
N LEU A 89 -4.41 6.80 3.22
CA LEU A 89 -4.85 8.10 3.72
C LEU A 89 -6.07 8.65 2.97
N VAL A 90 -6.15 8.44 1.65
CA VAL A 90 -7.35 8.78 0.85
C VAL A 90 -8.56 8.01 1.36
N LYS A 91 -8.41 6.71 1.68
CA LYS A 91 -9.50 5.94 2.28
C LYS A 91 -9.92 6.52 3.64
N MET A 92 -8.96 6.93 4.49
CA MET A 92 -9.26 7.52 5.79
C MET A 92 -9.97 8.87 5.66
N LYS A 93 -9.53 9.69 4.70
CA LYS A 93 -10.21 10.93 4.34
C LYS A 93 -11.66 10.66 3.92
N LEU A 94 -11.89 9.75 2.97
CA LEU A 94 -13.24 9.41 2.51
C LEU A 94 -14.14 8.91 3.65
N THR A 95 -13.59 8.12 4.58
CA THR A 95 -14.32 7.68 5.77
C THR A 95 -14.71 8.85 6.67
N ALA A 96 -13.81 9.80 6.90
CA ALA A 96 -14.10 11.01 7.66
C ALA A 96 -15.13 11.91 6.95
N GLU A 97 -15.01 12.08 5.64
CA GLU A 97 -15.95 12.88 4.82
C GLU A 97 -17.35 12.27 4.81
N ALA A 98 -17.45 10.94 4.71
CA ALA A 98 -18.73 10.23 4.79
C ALA A 98 -19.39 10.38 6.17
N PHE A 99 -18.59 10.39 7.24
CA PHE A 99 -19.09 10.60 8.60
C PHE A 99 -19.52 12.06 8.86
N LEU A 100 -18.74 13.03 8.37
CA LEU A 100 -18.95 14.46 8.61
C LEU A 100 -19.90 15.13 7.60
N GLY A 101 -20.16 14.50 6.45
CA GLY A 101 -20.97 15.04 5.36
C GLY A 101 -20.33 16.23 4.63
N LYS A 102 -19.01 16.41 4.74
CA LYS A 102 -18.28 17.54 4.13
C LYS A 102 -16.85 17.14 3.78
N THR A 103 -16.23 17.91 2.88
CA THR A 103 -14.84 17.70 2.48
C THR A 103 -13.87 17.98 3.62
N VAL A 104 -12.88 17.10 3.80
CA VAL A 104 -11.78 17.24 4.77
C VAL A 104 -10.51 17.62 4.03
N LYS A 105 -9.89 18.74 4.43
CA LYS A 105 -8.66 19.25 3.82
C LYS A 105 -7.45 19.14 4.74
N ASP A 106 -7.63 19.46 6.01
CA ASP A 106 -6.55 19.49 6.99
C ASP A 106 -6.50 18.18 7.79
N ALA A 107 -5.29 17.69 8.06
CA ALA A 107 -5.04 16.49 8.84
C ALA A 107 -3.72 16.60 9.60
N VAL A 108 -3.65 15.93 10.75
CA VAL A 108 -2.42 15.62 11.48
C VAL A 108 -2.19 14.12 11.35
N ILE A 109 -1.00 13.72 10.89
CA ILE A 109 -0.63 12.33 10.56
C ILE A 109 0.49 11.87 11.48
#